data_AF-A0A1V5RJP5-F1
#
_entry.id   AF-A0A1V5RJP5-F1
#
_cell.length_a   1.000
_cell.length_b   1.000
_cell.length_c   1.000
_cell.angle_alpha   90.00
_cell.angle_beta   90.00
_cell.angle_gamma   90.00
#
_symmetry.space_group_name_H-M   'P 1'
#
loop_
_entity.id
_entity.type
_entity.pdbx_description
1 polymer ?
#
loop_
_entity_poly.entity_id
_entity_poly.type
_entity_poly.pdbx_seq_one_letter_code
_entity_poly.pdbx_strand_id
1 'polypeptide(L)'
;MPFTLADVDAALRQLDAVQLEALQLIDAATLAGQYYPQLDPAQPVLLLAAVAPDLPRLTDVLSQAYPPDHPAVLLADGQRRTTTLAALADAPHDPFLGVFLPPREMAATYEALQNIAARLRAPDGCPWDRALTWEKLRASLLEETYELLAALDSGDRRKVLEEQGDLLLQVALQAQIAAEEGLFRLPDVVDRIVEKLIRRHPHVFGDDVVNSTDEVLANWEAIKAAERAQNGEKQRSPLAGVPAGLPALAQAEAYLDRMSRLRPHAAQAAPWAALAALAPDAEATPEVLGEALFGLVEWALARGLEAESALRTANARFAARVAAENWG
;
A
#
# COMPACT_ATOMS: atom_id res chain seq x y z
N MET A 1 33.79 -1.35 -5.99
CA MET A 1 34.10 -1.63 -7.41
C MET A 1 33.03 -2.58 -7.91
N PRO A 2 32.58 -2.49 -9.17
CA PRO A 2 31.66 -3.51 -9.70
C PRO A 2 32.33 -4.88 -9.65
N PHE A 3 31.58 -5.93 -9.34
CA PHE A 3 32.07 -7.31 -9.38
C PHE A 3 32.38 -7.74 -10.82
N THR A 4 33.29 -8.70 -10.96
CA THR A 4 33.77 -9.23 -12.24
C THR A 4 33.23 -10.62 -12.52
N LEU A 5 33.40 -11.11 -13.76
CA LEU A 5 33.10 -12.51 -14.10
C LEU A 5 33.93 -13.51 -13.29
N ALA A 6 35.15 -13.14 -12.89
CA ALA A 6 35.98 -13.99 -12.04
C ALA A 6 35.38 -14.12 -10.63
N ASP A 7 34.81 -13.04 -10.10
CA ASP A 7 34.12 -13.06 -8.80
C ASP A 7 32.87 -13.94 -8.86
N VAL A 8 32.10 -13.85 -9.95
CA VAL A 8 30.93 -14.72 -10.20
C VAL A 8 31.36 -16.19 -10.28
N ASP A 9 32.36 -16.53 -11.10
CA ASP A 9 32.85 -17.92 -11.23
C ASP A 9 33.37 -18.47 -9.89
N ALA A 10 34.15 -17.68 -9.16
CA ALA A 10 34.65 -18.07 -7.85
C ALA A 10 33.53 -18.31 -6.82
N ALA A 11 32.44 -17.55 -6.89
CA ALA A 11 31.30 -17.71 -5.98
C ALA A 11 30.47 -18.94 -6.36
N LEU A 12 30.17 -19.11 -7.65
CA LEU A 12 29.39 -20.24 -8.15
C LEU A 12 30.05 -21.58 -7.87
N ARG A 13 31.40 -21.67 -7.94
CA ARG A 13 32.15 -22.88 -7.62
C ARG A 13 32.01 -23.35 -6.16
N GLN A 14 31.53 -22.48 -5.27
CA GLN A 14 31.34 -22.80 -3.85
C GLN A 14 29.91 -23.21 -3.51
N LEU A 15 28.97 -23.00 -4.44
CA LEU A 15 27.56 -23.32 -4.25
C LEU A 15 27.27 -24.72 -4.77
N ASP A 16 26.52 -25.51 -4.00
CA ASP A 16 26.00 -26.78 -4.48
C ASP A 16 24.70 -26.54 -5.25
N ALA A 17 24.51 -27.27 -6.36
CA ALA A 17 23.23 -27.40 -7.08
C ALA A 17 22.36 -26.12 -7.09
N VAL A 18 22.83 -25.08 -7.78
CA VAL A 18 22.07 -23.84 -8.00
C VAL A 18 21.32 -23.92 -9.31
N GLN A 19 20.06 -23.49 -9.32
CA GLN A 19 19.30 -23.27 -10.56
C GLN A 19 19.83 -22.01 -11.25
N LEU A 20 20.86 -22.19 -12.07
CA LEU A 20 21.57 -21.08 -12.74
C LEU A 20 20.65 -20.31 -13.69
N GLU A 21 19.65 -20.95 -14.27
CA GLU A 21 18.69 -20.37 -15.21
C GLU A 21 17.83 -19.28 -14.57
N ALA A 22 17.70 -19.28 -13.24
CA ALA A 22 16.91 -18.31 -12.50
C ALA A 22 17.73 -17.50 -11.47
N LEU A 23 19.05 -17.69 -11.45
CA LEU A 23 19.94 -17.00 -10.52
C LEU A 23 19.97 -15.49 -10.78
N GLN A 24 19.62 -14.72 -9.76
CA GLN A 24 19.79 -13.27 -9.76
C GLN A 24 21.19 -12.90 -9.23
N LEU A 25 21.98 -12.24 -10.06
CA LEU A 25 23.28 -11.69 -9.69
C LEU A 25 23.14 -10.20 -9.37
N ILE A 26 23.40 -9.82 -8.14
CA ILE A 26 23.17 -8.45 -7.67
C ILE A 26 24.41 -7.94 -6.92
N ASP A 27 24.75 -6.67 -7.11
CA ASP A 27 25.80 -6.00 -6.35
C ASP A 27 25.25 -5.64 -4.95
N ALA A 28 25.94 -6.07 -3.89
CA ALA A 28 25.46 -5.91 -2.52
C ALA A 28 25.29 -4.43 -2.12
N ALA A 29 26.20 -3.55 -2.56
CA ALA A 29 26.12 -2.12 -2.27
C ALA A 29 24.90 -1.47 -2.96
N THR A 30 24.60 -1.91 -4.19
CA THR A 30 23.39 -1.50 -4.91
C THR A 30 22.12 -1.86 -4.13
N LEU A 31 22.02 -3.09 -3.61
CA LEU A 31 20.88 -3.52 -2.81
C LEU A 31 20.82 -2.80 -1.46
N ALA A 32 21.96 -2.60 -0.80
CA ALA A 32 22.05 -1.86 0.47
C ALA A 32 21.60 -0.39 0.34
N GLY A 33 21.71 0.20 -0.84
CA GLY A 33 21.21 1.54 -1.15
C GLY A 33 19.69 1.66 -1.26
N GLN A 34 18.95 0.55 -1.33
CA GLN A 34 17.51 0.54 -1.58
C GLN A 34 16.69 0.50 -0.29
N TYR A 35 15.50 1.12 -0.24
CA TYR A 35 14.62 1.04 0.92
C TYR A 35 13.74 -0.22 0.95
N TYR A 36 13.53 -0.85 -0.22
CA TYR A 36 12.86 -2.13 -0.40
C TYR A 36 13.64 -2.92 -1.46
N PRO A 37 13.91 -4.22 -1.26
CA PRO A 37 14.77 -4.99 -2.16
C PRO A 37 14.11 -5.20 -3.52
N GLN A 38 14.79 -4.77 -4.58
CA GLN A 38 14.37 -4.99 -5.98
C GLN A 38 14.92 -6.32 -6.50
N LEU A 39 14.31 -7.42 -6.04
CA LEU A 39 14.62 -8.80 -6.45
C LEU A 39 13.38 -9.68 -6.33
N ASP A 40 13.41 -10.87 -6.93
CA ASP A 40 12.41 -11.91 -6.71
C ASP A 40 12.90 -12.89 -5.62
N PRO A 41 12.31 -12.90 -4.41
CA PRO A 41 12.77 -13.78 -3.35
C PRO A 41 12.41 -15.26 -3.57
N ALA A 42 11.58 -15.57 -4.58
CA ALA A 42 11.27 -16.93 -5.00
C ALA A 42 12.37 -17.55 -5.87
N GLN A 43 13.38 -16.76 -6.27
CA GLN A 43 14.51 -17.21 -7.06
C GLN A 43 15.81 -17.16 -6.24
N PRO A 44 16.82 -17.99 -6.59
CA PRO A 44 18.12 -17.89 -5.95
C PRO A 44 18.74 -16.52 -6.21
N VAL A 45 19.36 -15.94 -5.18
CA VAL A 45 20.05 -14.65 -5.26
C VAL A 45 21.50 -14.82 -4.84
N LEU A 46 22.42 -14.31 -5.64
CA LEU A 46 23.83 -14.18 -5.28
C LEU A 46 24.21 -12.70 -5.24
N LEU A 47 24.45 -12.22 -4.02
CA LEU A 47 24.89 -10.87 -3.71
C LEU A 47 26.42 -10.84 -3.72
N LEU A 48 27.02 -10.17 -4.69
CA LEU A 48 28.47 -10.07 -4.85
C LEU A 48 28.99 -8.75 -4.27
N ALA A 49 30.30 -8.72 -4.00
CA ALA A 49 30.97 -7.56 -3.40
C ALA A 49 30.36 -7.15 -2.05
N ALA A 50 29.77 -8.10 -1.32
CA ALA A 50 29.24 -7.88 0.02
C ALA A 50 30.41 -7.67 1.00
N VAL A 51 30.71 -6.41 1.29
CA VAL A 51 31.70 -6.05 2.30
C VAL A 51 31.05 -5.97 3.66
N ALA A 52 31.80 -6.30 4.70
CA ALA A 52 31.25 -6.36 6.06
C ALA A 52 30.56 -5.07 6.55
N PRO A 53 30.99 -3.84 6.18
CA PRO A 53 30.27 -2.61 6.50
C PRO A 53 28.85 -2.52 5.93
N ASP A 54 28.56 -3.22 4.83
CA ASP A 54 27.25 -3.17 4.18
C ASP A 54 26.28 -4.20 4.76
N LEU A 55 26.76 -5.21 5.50
CA LEU A 55 25.95 -6.34 5.97
C LEU A 55 24.78 -5.94 6.89
N PRO A 56 24.92 -5.03 7.87
CA PRO A 56 23.77 -4.60 8.67
C PRO A 56 22.70 -3.95 7.79
N ARG A 57 23.12 -3.02 6.92
CA ARG A 57 22.19 -2.32 6.02
C ARG A 57 21.53 -3.28 5.04
N LEU A 58 22.29 -4.20 4.47
CA LEU A 58 21.81 -5.25 3.58
C LEU A 58 20.79 -6.16 4.27
N THR A 59 21.05 -6.52 5.53
CA THR A 59 20.13 -7.30 6.37
C THR A 59 18.82 -6.55 6.58
N ASP A 60 18.85 -5.25 6.86
CA ASP A 60 17.65 -4.42 7.03
C ASP A 60 16.78 -4.39 5.76
N VAL A 61 17.40 -4.24 4.58
CA VAL A 61 16.69 -4.24 3.29
C VAL A 61 16.07 -5.61 3.02
N LEU A 62 16.87 -6.68 3.13
CA LEU A 62 16.43 -8.04 2.84
C LEU A 62 15.32 -8.50 3.80
N SER A 63 15.33 -8.03 5.06
CA SER A 63 14.30 -8.35 6.05
C SER A 63 12.90 -7.85 5.66
N GLN A 64 12.78 -6.95 4.68
CA GLN A 64 11.49 -6.55 4.11
C GLN A 64 10.88 -7.62 3.20
N ALA A 65 11.67 -8.55 2.67
CA ALA A 65 11.23 -9.59 1.72
C ALA A 65 11.51 -11.03 2.15
N TYR A 66 12.30 -11.23 3.20
CA TYR A 66 12.67 -12.55 3.75
C TYR A 66 12.41 -12.60 5.26
N PRO A 67 11.98 -13.76 5.78
CA PRO A 67 11.86 -13.93 7.23
C PRO A 67 13.23 -13.96 7.90
N PRO A 68 13.33 -13.63 9.20
CA PRO A 68 14.61 -13.50 9.91
C PRO A 68 15.41 -14.81 10.00
N ASP A 69 14.72 -15.95 9.97
CA ASP A 69 15.30 -17.29 9.98
C ASP A 69 15.64 -17.82 8.58
N HIS A 70 15.40 -17.04 7.52
CA HIS A 70 15.75 -17.44 6.15
C HIS A 70 17.24 -17.76 6.06
N PRO A 71 17.63 -18.91 5.49
CA PRO A 71 19.03 -19.27 5.36
C PRO A 71 19.79 -18.28 4.48
N ALA A 72 21.01 -17.94 4.90
CA ALA A 72 21.97 -17.16 4.13
C ALA A 72 23.31 -17.89 4.13
N VAL A 73 23.99 -17.91 2.99
CA VAL A 73 25.28 -18.57 2.82
C VAL A 73 26.34 -17.53 2.52
N LEU A 74 27.24 -17.30 3.48
CA LEU A 74 28.42 -16.47 3.30
C LEU A 74 29.44 -17.23 2.48
N LEU A 75 29.94 -16.60 1.42
CA LEU A 75 30.98 -17.13 0.54
C LEU A 75 32.26 -16.35 0.78
N ALA A 76 33.34 -17.03 1.17
CA ALA A 76 34.69 -16.49 1.35
C ALA A 76 35.66 -17.24 0.44
N ASP A 77 36.93 -16.86 0.40
CA ASP A 77 37.93 -17.51 -0.45
C ASP A 77 38.07 -19.03 -0.13
N GLY A 78 37.42 -19.86 -0.95
CA GLY A 78 37.39 -21.32 -0.83
C GLY A 78 36.58 -21.88 0.35
N GLN A 79 35.80 -21.05 1.06
CA GLN A 79 35.00 -21.49 2.22
C GLN A 79 33.59 -20.93 2.17
N ARG A 80 32.61 -21.76 2.56
CA ARG A 80 31.23 -21.32 2.77
C ARG A 80 30.80 -21.51 4.21
N ARG A 81 29.97 -20.59 4.70
CA ARG A 81 29.36 -20.67 6.02
C ARG A 81 27.87 -20.37 5.93
N THR A 82 27.05 -21.30 6.39
CA THR A 82 25.61 -21.09 6.52
C THR A 82 25.30 -20.33 7.80
N THR A 83 24.38 -19.38 7.70
CA THR A 83 23.82 -18.57 8.79
C THR A 83 22.34 -18.30 8.49
N THR A 84 21.68 -17.49 9.32
CA THR A 84 20.34 -16.94 9.04
C THR A 84 20.45 -15.49 8.61
N LEU A 85 19.41 -14.96 7.97
CA LEU A 85 19.34 -13.56 7.59
C LEU A 85 19.52 -12.62 8.79
N ALA A 86 18.84 -12.88 9.91
CA ALA A 86 18.97 -12.04 11.10
C ALA A 86 20.40 -12.03 11.67
N ALA A 87 21.12 -13.15 11.57
CA ALA A 87 22.50 -13.27 12.04
C ALA A 87 23.54 -12.78 11.01
N LEU A 88 23.11 -12.37 9.81
CA LEU A 88 23.99 -11.85 8.76
C LEU A 88 24.63 -10.52 9.17
N ALA A 89 23.88 -9.67 9.89
CA ALA A 89 24.35 -8.37 10.37
C ALA A 89 25.56 -8.48 11.31
N ASP A 90 25.65 -9.58 12.06
CA ASP A 90 26.72 -9.86 13.04
C ASP A 90 27.81 -10.80 12.50
N ALA A 91 27.79 -11.11 11.20
CA ALA A 91 28.78 -12.01 10.62
C ALA A 91 30.21 -11.45 10.78
N PRO A 92 31.24 -12.30 11.02
CA PRO A 92 32.62 -11.86 11.19
C PRO A 92 33.09 -11.04 9.98
N HIS A 93 33.95 -10.03 10.16
CA HIS A 93 34.42 -9.15 9.08
C HIS A 93 35.46 -9.79 8.12
N ASP A 94 35.37 -11.10 7.89
CA ASP A 94 36.26 -11.78 6.94
C ASP A 94 36.03 -11.24 5.51
N PRO A 95 37.05 -11.26 4.62
CA PRO A 95 36.86 -10.87 3.24
C PRO A 95 35.95 -11.90 2.54
N PHE A 96 34.64 -11.58 2.47
CA PHE A 96 33.67 -12.37 1.74
C PHE A 96 33.64 -11.97 0.27
N LEU A 97 33.47 -12.98 -0.57
CA LEU A 97 33.19 -12.87 -1.99
C LEU A 97 31.73 -12.46 -2.23
N GLY A 98 30.81 -12.94 -1.37
CA GLY A 98 29.39 -12.64 -1.49
C GLY A 98 28.50 -13.35 -0.48
N VAL A 99 27.19 -13.12 -0.60
CA VAL A 99 26.12 -13.77 0.16
C VAL A 99 25.18 -14.44 -0.83
N PHE A 100 24.95 -15.73 -0.68
CA PHE A 100 23.93 -16.45 -1.42
C PHE A 100 22.68 -16.64 -0.55
N LEU A 101 21.52 -16.33 -1.14
CA LEU A 101 20.21 -16.58 -0.56
C LEU A 101 19.52 -17.64 -1.43
N PRO A 102 19.19 -18.82 -0.89
CA PRO A 102 18.38 -19.79 -1.62
C PRO A 102 16.95 -19.24 -1.83
N PRO A 103 16.22 -19.76 -2.83
CA PRO A 103 14.85 -19.34 -3.10
C PRO A 103 13.94 -19.61 -1.90
N ARG A 104 12.98 -18.70 -1.66
CA ARG A 104 11.87 -18.98 -0.76
C ARG A 104 10.94 -20.01 -1.40
N GLU A 105 10.39 -20.92 -0.60
CA GLU A 105 9.53 -22.01 -1.10
C GLU A 105 8.25 -21.53 -1.78
N MET A 106 7.74 -20.35 -1.41
CA MET A 106 6.48 -19.82 -1.94
C MET A 106 6.69 -18.45 -2.57
N ALA A 107 6.23 -18.32 -3.82
CA ALA A 107 6.32 -17.09 -4.60
C ALA A 107 5.41 -16.02 -3.99
N ALA A 108 6.02 -15.04 -3.33
CA ALA A 108 5.33 -13.95 -2.62
C ALA A 108 5.68 -12.60 -3.25
N THR A 109 5.39 -12.46 -4.55
CA THR A 109 5.61 -11.22 -5.32
C THR A 109 4.31 -10.77 -5.99
N TYR A 110 4.26 -9.49 -6.41
CA TYR A 110 3.13 -8.97 -7.17
C TYR A 110 2.97 -9.69 -8.51
N GLU A 111 4.08 -10.05 -9.15
CA GLU A 111 4.11 -10.81 -10.40
C GLU A 111 3.59 -12.22 -10.21
N ALA A 112 3.92 -12.87 -9.07
CA ALA A 112 3.38 -14.18 -8.73
C ALA A 112 1.84 -14.11 -8.56
N LEU A 113 1.34 -13.10 -7.85
CA LEU A 113 -0.11 -12.87 -7.72
C LEU A 113 -0.76 -12.62 -9.08
N GLN A 114 -0.16 -11.77 -9.92
CA GLN A 114 -0.67 -11.49 -11.26
C GLN A 114 -0.70 -12.75 -12.13
N ASN A 115 0.33 -13.60 -12.04
CA ASN A 115 0.36 -14.87 -12.75
C ASN A 115 -0.76 -15.82 -12.29
N ILE A 116 -1.04 -15.87 -10.99
CA ILE A 116 -2.18 -16.64 -10.46
C ILE A 116 -3.51 -16.07 -10.98
N ALA A 117 -3.72 -14.75 -10.93
CA ALA A 117 -4.91 -14.10 -11.47
C ALA A 117 -5.10 -14.42 -12.98
N ALA A 118 -4.03 -14.37 -13.77
CA ALA A 118 -4.04 -14.77 -15.17
C ALA A 118 -4.38 -16.27 -15.35
N ARG A 119 -3.80 -17.16 -14.53
CA ARG A 119 -4.08 -18.61 -14.58
C ARG A 119 -5.53 -18.93 -14.23
N LEU A 120 -6.11 -18.24 -13.25
CA LEU A 120 -7.51 -18.38 -12.85
C LEU A 120 -8.45 -17.98 -13.99
N ARG A 121 -8.08 -16.97 -14.79
CA ARG A 121 -8.90 -16.49 -15.91
C ARG A 121 -8.58 -17.10 -17.28
N ALA A 122 -7.54 -17.94 -17.38
CA ALA A 122 -7.19 -18.67 -18.59
C ALA A 122 -8.37 -19.51 -19.13
N PRO A 123 -8.40 -19.91 -20.41
CA PRO A 123 -9.52 -20.67 -20.98
C PRO A 123 -9.89 -21.95 -20.23
N ASP A 124 -8.88 -22.63 -19.66
CA ASP A 124 -8.98 -23.82 -18.81
C ASP A 124 -8.86 -23.47 -17.31
N GLY A 125 -9.08 -22.20 -16.95
CA GLY A 125 -9.09 -21.68 -15.58
C GLY A 125 -10.41 -21.87 -14.86
N CYS A 126 -10.56 -21.16 -13.75
CA CYS A 126 -11.75 -21.20 -12.92
C CYS A 126 -12.96 -20.54 -13.62
N PRO A 127 -14.09 -21.25 -13.81
CA PRO A 127 -15.27 -20.67 -14.45
C PRO A 127 -15.83 -19.44 -13.73
N TRP A 128 -15.68 -19.37 -12.41
CA TRP A 128 -16.15 -18.24 -11.60
C TRP A 128 -15.31 -16.98 -11.87
N ASP A 129 -13.98 -17.09 -11.76
CA ASP A 129 -13.06 -15.98 -12.03
C ASP A 129 -13.17 -15.46 -13.45
N ARG A 130 -13.32 -16.35 -14.44
CA ARG A 130 -13.55 -15.99 -15.84
C ARG A 130 -14.84 -15.22 -16.07
N ALA A 131 -15.87 -15.46 -15.25
CA ALA A 131 -17.16 -14.80 -15.35
C ALA A 131 -17.18 -13.40 -14.69
N LEU A 132 -16.10 -12.99 -14.02
CA LEU A 132 -15.95 -11.66 -13.45
C LEU A 132 -15.82 -10.62 -14.56
N THR A 133 -16.53 -9.51 -14.38
CA THR A 133 -16.50 -8.30 -15.22
C THR A 133 -16.23 -7.09 -14.32
N TRP A 134 -15.91 -5.94 -14.92
CA TRP A 134 -15.73 -4.67 -14.20
C TRP A 134 -16.89 -4.35 -13.26
N GLU A 135 -18.13 -4.58 -13.72
CA GLU A 135 -19.34 -4.29 -12.94
C GLU A 135 -19.45 -5.19 -11.71
N LYS A 136 -19.08 -6.47 -11.82
CA LYS A 136 -19.11 -7.41 -10.70
C LYS A 136 -18.02 -7.08 -9.68
N LEU A 137 -16.82 -6.77 -10.15
CA LEU A 137 -15.70 -6.40 -9.29
C LEU A 137 -15.94 -5.09 -8.54
N ARG A 138 -16.77 -4.17 -9.06
CA ARG A 138 -17.12 -2.94 -8.34
C ARG A 138 -17.77 -3.21 -6.98
N ALA A 139 -18.68 -4.19 -6.91
CA ALA A 139 -19.39 -4.49 -5.67
C ALA A 139 -18.45 -5.15 -4.65
N SER A 140 -17.70 -6.17 -5.10
CA SER A 140 -16.72 -6.86 -4.24
C SER A 140 -15.61 -5.91 -3.78
N LEU A 141 -15.08 -5.02 -4.63
CA LEU A 141 -14.11 -4.01 -4.20
C LEU A 141 -14.61 -3.16 -3.03
N LEU A 142 -15.89 -2.77 -3.05
CA LEU A 142 -16.46 -2.00 -1.95
C LEU A 142 -16.55 -2.85 -0.68
N GLU A 143 -16.97 -4.11 -0.81
CA GLU A 143 -17.02 -5.09 0.28
C GLU A 143 -15.63 -5.29 0.91
N GLU A 144 -14.61 -5.68 0.13
CA GLU A 144 -13.23 -5.87 0.64
C GLU A 144 -12.67 -4.61 1.31
N THR A 145 -13.02 -3.42 0.78
CA THR A 145 -12.62 -2.14 1.40
C THR A 145 -13.22 -2.01 2.79
N TYR A 146 -14.50 -2.36 2.96
CA TYR A 146 -15.16 -2.30 4.26
C TYR A 146 -14.73 -3.39 5.22
N GLU A 147 -14.42 -4.59 4.73
CA GLU A 147 -13.86 -5.66 5.56
C GLU A 147 -12.47 -5.26 6.09
N LEU A 148 -11.62 -4.68 5.24
CA LEU A 148 -10.35 -4.11 5.67
C LEU A 148 -10.53 -2.97 6.69
N LEU A 149 -11.47 -2.05 6.48
CA LEU A 149 -11.78 -0.99 7.46
C LEU A 149 -12.23 -1.59 8.80
N ALA A 150 -13.10 -2.61 8.77
CA ALA A 150 -13.56 -3.29 9.98
C ALA A 150 -12.40 -4.01 10.69
N ALA A 151 -11.48 -4.63 9.94
CA ALA A 151 -10.29 -5.26 10.48
C ALA A 151 -9.38 -4.24 11.17
N LEU A 152 -9.13 -3.08 10.54
CA LEU A 152 -8.38 -1.97 11.12
C LEU A 152 -9.03 -1.44 12.41
N ASP A 153 -10.35 -1.19 12.38
CA ASP A 153 -11.12 -0.67 13.51
C ASP A 153 -11.13 -1.66 14.70
N SER A 154 -11.20 -2.98 14.41
CA SER A 154 -11.15 -4.03 15.44
C SER A 154 -9.76 -4.21 16.05
N GLY A 155 -8.72 -3.82 15.31
CA GLY A 155 -7.35 -4.08 15.67
C GLY A 155 -6.90 -5.55 15.52
N ASP A 156 -7.60 -6.39 14.77
CA ASP A 156 -7.09 -7.73 14.48
C ASP A 156 -6.06 -7.67 13.33
N ARG A 157 -4.78 -7.76 13.68
CA ARG A 157 -3.66 -7.66 12.72
C ARG A 157 -3.64 -8.82 11.73
N ARG A 158 -4.18 -9.99 12.10
CA ARG A 158 -4.27 -11.14 11.18
C ARG A 158 -5.34 -10.90 10.13
N LYS A 159 -6.49 -10.38 10.53
CA LYS A 159 -7.52 -9.95 9.58
C LYS A 159 -6.99 -8.84 8.67
N VAL A 160 -6.32 -7.83 9.21
CA VAL A 160 -5.72 -6.77 8.39
C VAL A 160 -4.78 -7.33 7.32
N LEU A 161 -4.03 -8.41 7.60
CA LEU A 161 -3.20 -9.09 6.60
C LEU A 161 -4.04 -9.79 5.52
N GLU A 162 -5.10 -10.49 5.93
CA GLU A 162 -6.05 -11.20 5.05
C GLU A 162 -6.76 -10.23 4.11
N GLU A 163 -7.45 -9.24 4.66
CA GLU A 163 -8.25 -8.27 3.89
C GLU A 163 -7.39 -7.39 2.95
N GLN A 164 -6.13 -7.11 3.33
CA GLN A 164 -5.19 -6.44 2.42
C GLN A 164 -4.84 -7.34 1.22
N GLY A 165 -4.73 -8.64 1.44
CA GLY A 165 -4.55 -9.62 0.38
C GLY A 165 -5.73 -9.65 -0.58
N ASP A 166 -6.95 -9.60 -0.07
CA ASP A 166 -8.17 -9.58 -0.89
C ASP A 166 -8.29 -8.28 -1.69
N LEU A 167 -7.96 -7.13 -1.09
CA LEU A 167 -7.87 -5.87 -1.82
C LEU A 167 -6.80 -5.90 -2.93
N LEU A 168 -5.65 -6.55 -2.69
CA LEU A 168 -4.63 -6.76 -3.72
C LEU A 168 -5.12 -7.66 -4.85
N LEU A 169 -5.87 -8.72 -4.53
CA LEU A 169 -6.50 -9.61 -5.51
C LEU A 169 -7.48 -8.84 -6.42
N GLN A 170 -8.27 -7.91 -5.85
CA GLN A 170 -9.15 -7.04 -6.66
C GLN A 170 -8.36 -6.26 -7.71
N VAL A 171 -7.22 -5.66 -7.33
CA VAL A 171 -6.37 -4.92 -8.27
C VAL A 171 -5.79 -5.84 -9.34
N ALA A 172 -5.31 -7.03 -8.97
CA ALA A 172 -4.75 -8.01 -9.92
C ALA A 172 -5.79 -8.51 -10.93
N LEU A 173 -7.02 -8.80 -10.48
CA LEU A 173 -8.13 -9.21 -11.34
C LEU A 173 -8.56 -8.10 -12.30
N GLN A 174 -8.63 -6.84 -11.83
CA GLN A 174 -8.95 -5.69 -12.69
C GLN A 174 -7.86 -5.47 -13.75
N ALA A 175 -6.58 -5.52 -13.36
CA ALA A 175 -5.47 -5.42 -14.30
C ALA A 175 -5.46 -6.57 -15.32
N GLN A 176 -5.85 -7.77 -14.90
CA GLN A 176 -5.96 -8.93 -15.78
C GLN A 176 -7.10 -8.77 -16.80
N ILE A 177 -8.29 -8.32 -16.37
CA ILE A 177 -9.41 -8.01 -17.28
C ILE A 177 -9.01 -6.92 -18.28
N ALA A 178 -8.38 -5.84 -17.81
CA ALA A 178 -7.90 -4.77 -18.68
C ALA A 178 -6.92 -5.27 -19.75
N ALA A 179 -6.03 -6.20 -19.39
CA ALA A 179 -5.08 -6.79 -20.31
C ALA A 179 -5.77 -7.68 -21.36
N GLU A 180 -6.77 -8.47 -20.95
CA GLU A 180 -7.60 -9.29 -21.84
C GLU A 180 -8.40 -8.44 -22.84
N GLU A 181 -8.87 -7.27 -22.41
CA GLU A 181 -9.59 -6.30 -23.24
C GLU A 181 -8.66 -5.41 -24.08
N GLY A 182 -7.33 -5.54 -23.92
CA GLY A 182 -6.35 -4.75 -24.66
C GLY A 182 -6.28 -3.27 -24.27
N LEU A 183 -6.69 -2.92 -23.05
CA LEU A 183 -6.76 -1.54 -22.56
C LEU A 183 -5.44 -1.10 -21.92
N PHE A 184 -5.00 -1.80 -20.88
CA PHE A 184 -3.75 -1.57 -20.15
C PHE A 184 -3.34 -2.83 -19.39
N ARG A 185 -2.13 -2.86 -18.84
CA ARG A 185 -1.55 -3.99 -18.10
C ARG A 185 -1.09 -3.54 -16.71
N LEU A 186 -0.76 -4.50 -15.84
CA LEU A 186 -0.24 -4.20 -14.50
C LEU A 186 0.95 -3.22 -14.51
N PRO A 187 1.97 -3.33 -15.39
CA PRO A 187 3.05 -2.36 -15.45
C PRO A 187 2.56 -0.93 -15.74
N ASP A 188 1.56 -0.74 -16.61
CA ASP A 188 1.01 0.59 -16.90
C ASP A 188 0.37 1.23 -15.65
N VAL A 189 -0.26 0.41 -14.80
CA VAL A 189 -0.84 0.87 -13.51
C VAL A 189 0.26 1.28 -12.54
N VAL A 190 1.30 0.45 -12.39
CA VAL A 190 2.45 0.69 -11.51
C VAL A 190 3.24 1.92 -11.96
N ASP A 191 3.56 2.01 -13.25
CA ASP A 191 4.27 3.14 -13.84
C ASP A 191 3.53 4.45 -13.58
N ARG A 192 2.20 4.45 -13.75
CA ARG A 192 1.38 5.63 -13.54
C ARG A 192 1.40 6.13 -12.10
N ILE A 193 1.39 5.23 -11.11
CA ILE A 193 1.45 5.63 -9.70
C ILE A 193 2.87 6.01 -9.29
N VAL A 194 3.90 5.33 -9.79
CA VAL A 194 5.32 5.65 -9.53
C VAL A 194 5.66 7.03 -10.08
N GLU A 195 5.35 7.32 -11.35
CA GLU A 195 5.58 8.64 -11.95
C GLU A 195 4.87 9.74 -11.16
N LYS A 196 3.61 9.50 -10.77
CA LYS A 196 2.81 10.44 -9.97
C LYS A 196 3.43 10.69 -8.59
N LEU A 197 3.91 9.65 -7.91
CA LEU A 197 4.51 9.78 -6.59
C LEU A 197 5.85 10.53 -6.67
N ILE A 198 6.72 10.19 -7.61
CA ILE A 198 8.01 10.89 -7.81
C ILE A 198 7.76 12.37 -8.08
N ARG A 199 6.87 12.68 -9.03
CA ARG A 199 6.57 14.06 -9.43
C ARG A 199 5.90 14.88 -8.33
N ARG A 200 5.13 14.26 -7.43
CA ARG A 200 4.44 14.93 -6.32
C ARG A 200 5.28 15.03 -5.04
N HIS A 201 6.48 14.45 -5.02
CA HIS A 201 7.44 14.55 -3.91
C HIS A 201 8.79 15.09 -4.42
N PRO A 202 8.82 16.30 -5.02
CA PRO A 202 10.08 16.91 -5.47
C PRO A 202 11.05 17.17 -4.31
N HIS A 203 10.56 17.19 -3.07
CA HIS A 203 11.39 17.32 -1.87
C HIS A 203 12.05 16.01 -1.42
N VAL A 204 11.64 14.89 -1.99
CA VAL A 204 12.27 13.57 -1.77
C VAL A 204 13.13 13.19 -2.98
N PHE A 205 12.63 13.45 -4.20
CA PHE A 205 13.23 12.99 -5.45
C PHE A 205 13.86 14.08 -6.33
N GLY A 206 13.86 15.34 -5.87
CA GLY A 206 14.42 16.49 -6.55
C GLY A 206 15.13 17.42 -5.56
N ASP A 207 15.13 18.72 -5.86
CA ASP A 207 15.91 19.73 -5.11
C ASP A 207 15.06 20.60 -4.17
N ASP A 208 13.73 20.40 -4.13
CA ASP A 208 12.84 21.19 -3.28
C ASP A 208 13.17 20.91 -1.80
N VAL A 209 13.11 21.93 -0.95
CA VAL A 209 13.28 21.79 0.50
C VAL A 209 11.99 22.19 1.18
N VAL A 210 11.47 21.29 2.02
CA VAL A 210 10.29 21.51 2.87
C VAL A 210 10.66 21.21 4.31
N ASN A 211 10.18 22.02 5.25
CA ASN A 211 10.54 21.96 6.67
C ASN A 211 9.38 21.54 7.58
N SER A 212 8.18 21.39 7.03
CA SER A 212 6.99 21.00 7.78
C SER A 212 5.99 20.22 6.94
N THR A 213 5.08 19.51 7.61
CA THR A 213 3.95 18.83 6.96
C THR A 213 3.03 19.81 6.25
N ASP A 214 2.86 21.02 6.80
CA ASP A 214 2.03 22.06 6.20
C ASP A 214 2.62 22.57 4.88
N GLU A 215 3.95 22.73 4.81
CA GLU A 215 4.66 23.06 3.56
C GLU A 215 4.53 21.94 2.52
N VAL A 216 4.63 20.67 2.94
CA VAL A 216 4.41 19.51 2.06
C VAL A 216 2.99 19.54 1.48
N LEU A 217 1.98 19.76 2.31
CA LEU A 217 0.58 19.81 1.89
C LEU A 217 0.31 20.96 0.92
N ALA A 218 0.88 22.14 1.19
CA ALA A 218 0.76 23.30 0.31
C ALA A 218 1.40 23.03 -1.07
N ASN A 219 2.61 22.47 -1.10
CA ASN A 219 3.29 22.12 -2.35
C ASN A 219 2.49 21.04 -3.12
N TRP A 220 1.98 20.02 -2.42
CA TRP A 220 1.19 18.96 -3.01
C TRP A 220 -0.10 19.46 -3.68
N GLU A 221 -0.81 20.39 -3.05
CA GLU A 221 -2.00 21.02 -3.64
C GLU A 221 -1.66 21.93 -4.83
N ALA A 222 -0.53 22.65 -4.78
CA ALA A 222 -0.04 23.43 -5.91
C ALA A 222 0.27 22.55 -7.13
N ILE A 223 0.99 21.44 -6.93
CA ILE A 223 1.30 20.46 -7.98
C ILE A 223 0.01 19.87 -8.57
N LYS A 224 -0.95 19.46 -7.74
CA LYS A 224 -2.28 19.00 -8.20
C LYS A 224 -3.04 20.06 -9.00
N ALA A 225 -2.94 21.33 -8.62
CA ALA A 225 -3.60 22.41 -9.37
C ALA A 225 -2.96 22.58 -10.76
N ALA A 226 -1.63 22.53 -10.85
CA ALA A 226 -0.89 22.58 -12.11
C ALA A 226 -1.22 21.39 -13.03
N GLU A 227 -1.27 20.16 -12.49
CA GLU A 227 -1.66 18.96 -13.25
C GLU A 227 -3.05 19.09 -13.88
N ARG A 228 -4.03 19.55 -13.10
CA ARG A 228 -5.41 19.74 -13.58
C ARG A 228 -5.46 20.74 -14.73
N ALA A 229 -4.69 21.83 -14.62
CA ALA A 229 -4.58 22.82 -15.68
C ALA A 229 -3.94 22.24 -16.96
N GLN A 230 -2.90 21.43 -16.83
CA GLN A 230 -2.22 20.77 -17.96
C GLN A 230 -3.11 19.73 -18.66
N ASN A 231 -3.91 18.98 -17.90
CA ASN A 231 -4.83 17.97 -18.45
C ASN A 231 -6.08 18.57 -19.12
N GLY A 232 -6.17 19.89 -19.23
CA GLY A 232 -7.33 20.57 -19.82
C GLY A 232 -8.62 20.38 -19.00
N GLU A 233 -8.50 19.97 -17.73
CA GLU A 233 -9.64 19.90 -16.84
C GLU A 233 -10.11 21.33 -16.57
N LYS A 234 -11.24 21.73 -17.18
CA LYS A 234 -11.91 23.01 -16.85
C LYS A 234 -12.06 23.09 -15.33
N GLN A 235 -11.97 24.29 -14.76
CA GLN A 235 -12.29 24.50 -13.34
C GLN A 235 -13.71 24.03 -13.06
N ARG A 236 -13.84 22.76 -12.68
CA ARG A 236 -15.04 22.20 -12.10
C ARG A 236 -15.20 22.80 -10.71
N SER A 237 -16.40 22.69 -10.13
CA SER A 237 -16.69 23.09 -8.74
C SER A 237 -15.50 22.83 -7.81
N PRO A 238 -15.22 23.67 -6.81
CA PRO A 238 -14.22 23.40 -5.78
C PRO A 238 -14.26 21.98 -5.20
N LEU A 239 -15.45 21.36 -5.20
CA LEU A 239 -15.72 20.02 -4.69
C LEU A 239 -15.56 18.90 -5.74
N ALA A 240 -15.27 19.26 -6.99
CA ALA A 240 -15.18 18.30 -8.08
C ALA A 240 -14.01 17.34 -7.90
N GLY A 241 -14.30 16.03 -7.97
CA GLY A 241 -13.33 14.96 -7.72
C GLY A 241 -13.47 14.30 -6.35
N VAL A 242 -14.36 14.78 -5.48
CA VAL A 242 -14.85 13.97 -4.35
C VAL A 242 -15.74 12.85 -4.93
N PRO A 243 -15.45 11.57 -4.68
CA PRO A 243 -16.24 10.48 -5.25
C PRO A 243 -17.69 10.52 -4.75
N ALA A 244 -18.63 10.42 -5.69
CA ALA A 244 -20.06 10.37 -5.37
C ALA A 244 -20.45 9.09 -4.58
N GLY A 245 -19.66 8.02 -4.71
CA GLY A 245 -19.87 6.76 -4.01
C GLY A 245 -19.28 6.68 -2.61
N LEU A 246 -18.69 7.77 -2.08
CA LEU A 246 -18.27 7.80 -0.69
C LEU A 246 -19.48 7.69 0.25
N PRO A 247 -19.30 7.10 1.45
CA PRO A 247 -20.27 7.20 2.52
C PRO A 247 -20.58 8.66 2.86
N ALA A 248 -21.81 8.93 3.29
CA ALA A 248 -22.29 10.30 3.44
C ALA A 248 -21.44 11.14 4.41
N LEU A 249 -20.95 10.56 5.52
CA LEU A 249 -20.11 11.30 6.47
C LEU A 249 -18.72 11.55 5.89
N ALA A 250 -18.07 10.51 5.34
CA ALA A 250 -16.77 10.64 4.67
C ALA A 250 -16.81 11.63 3.49
N GLN A 251 -17.93 11.67 2.75
CA GLN A 251 -18.13 12.64 1.68
C GLN A 251 -18.25 14.07 2.22
N ALA A 252 -18.99 14.27 3.31
CA ALA A 252 -19.11 15.56 3.98
C ALA A 252 -17.74 16.05 4.47
N GLU A 253 -16.94 15.18 5.08
CA GLU A 253 -15.57 15.49 5.49
C GLU A 253 -14.69 15.90 4.32
N ALA A 254 -14.72 15.12 3.23
CA ALA A 254 -13.95 15.43 2.03
C ALA A 254 -14.34 16.80 1.43
N TYR A 255 -15.62 17.18 1.52
CA TYR A 255 -16.05 18.52 1.12
C TYR A 255 -15.51 19.61 2.06
N LEU A 256 -15.60 19.41 3.38
CA LEU A 256 -15.17 20.36 4.40
C LEU A 256 -13.65 20.58 4.38
N ASP A 257 -12.87 19.49 4.33
CA ASP A 257 -11.41 19.52 4.19
C ASP A 257 -10.97 20.24 2.91
N ARG A 258 -11.70 20.06 1.81
CA ARG A 258 -11.38 20.77 0.56
C ARG A 258 -11.73 22.24 0.62
N MET A 259 -12.82 22.59 1.29
CA MET A 259 -13.22 23.98 1.47
C MET A 259 -12.28 24.74 2.42
N SER A 260 -11.81 24.09 3.49
CA SER A 260 -10.90 24.70 4.46
C SER A 260 -9.57 25.13 3.83
N ARG A 261 -9.09 24.40 2.81
CA ARG A 261 -7.89 24.73 2.03
C ARG A 261 -8.05 25.96 1.13
N LEU A 262 -9.27 26.28 0.72
CA LEU A 262 -9.55 27.38 -0.21
C LEU A 262 -9.93 28.67 0.52
N ARG A 263 -10.63 28.54 1.64
CA ARG A 263 -11.00 29.66 2.50
C ARG A 263 -10.89 29.22 3.95
N PRO A 264 -10.26 30.02 4.83
CA PRO A 264 -10.32 29.79 6.26
C PRO A 264 -11.78 29.71 6.68
N HIS A 265 -12.25 28.50 6.95
CA HIS A 265 -13.57 28.28 7.48
C HIS A 265 -13.46 28.38 8.99
N ALA A 266 -14.06 29.42 9.58
CA ALA A 266 -14.29 29.42 11.01
C ALA A 266 -15.28 28.30 11.27
N ALA A 267 -14.80 27.15 11.75
CA ALA A 267 -15.66 26.04 12.13
C ALA A 267 -16.83 26.60 12.94
N GLN A 268 -18.06 26.36 12.48
CA GLN A 268 -19.21 26.80 13.25
C GLN A 268 -19.09 26.21 14.65
N ALA A 269 -19.20 27.07 15.66
CA ALA A 269 -18.82 26.76 17.04
C ALA A 269 -19.54 25.52 17.60
N ALA A 270 -20.68 25.12 17.01
CA ALA A 270 -21.30 23.84 17.25
C ALA A 270 -22.49 23.51 16.33
N PRO A 271 -22.81 22.22 16.11
CA PRO A 271 -24.04 21.77 15.47
C PRO A 271 -25.29 22.02 16.34
N TRP A 272 -25.14 22.59 17.54
CA TRP A 272 -26.19 22.67 18.56
C TRP A 272 -27.42 23.45 18.09
N ALA A 273 -27.30 24.41 17.17
CA ALA A 273 -28.45 25.12 16.63
C ALA A 273 -29.34 24.19 15.76
N ALA A 274 -28.72 23.42 14.86
CA ALA A 274 -29.43 22.44 14.03
C ALA A 274 -29.94 21.26 14.87
N LEU A 275 -29.16 20.81 15.86
CA LEU A 275 -29.60 19.76 16.80
C LEU A 275 -30.73 20.24 17.72
N ALA A 276 -30.74 21.51 18.13
CA ALA A 276 -31.85 22.08 18.90
C ALA A 276 -33.13 22.18 18.08
N ALA A 277 -33.04 22.32 16.75
CA ALA A 277 -34.17 22.25 15.84
C ALA A 277 -34.75 20.82 15.69
N LEU A 278 -34.06 19.79 16.23
CA LEU A 278 -34.53 18.40 16.33
C LEU A 278 -35.10 18.07 17.72
N ALA A 279 -35.56 19.07 18.48
CA ALA A 279 -36.22 18.84 19.77
C ALA A 279 -37.47 17.94 19.61
N PRO A 280 -37.86 17.17 20.66
CA PRO A 280 -38.95 16.18 20.55
C PRO A 280 -40.27 16.70 20.00
N ASP A 281 -40.58 17.98 20.25
CA ASP A 281 -41.82 18.64 19.84
C ASP A 281 -41.68 19.47 18.56
N ALA A 282 -40.50 19.48 17.92
CA ALA A 282 -40.24 20.21 16.68
C ALA A 282 -40.63 19.37 15.45
N GLU A 283 -41.09 20.05 14.40
CA GLU A 283 -41.31 19.40 13.10
C GLU A 283 -39.95 19.13 12.44
N ALA A 284 -39.45 17.91 12.60
CA ALA A 284 -38.18 17.49 12.01
C ALA A 284 -38.37 17.14 10.53
N THR A 285 -37.61 17.79 9.66
CA THR A 285 -37.56 17.48 8.22
C THR A 285 -36.23 16.80 7.86
N PRO A 286 -36.17 16.03 6.76
CA PRO A 286 -34.92 15.46 6.26
C PRO A 286 -33.81 16.50 6.06
N GLU A 287 -34.15 17.72 5.65
CA GLU A 287 -33.23 18.84 5.48
C GLU A 287 -32.58 19.25 6.81
N VAL A 288 -33.38 19.45 7.86
CA VAL A 288 -32.89 19.82 9.19
C VAL A 288 -32.02 18.71 9.79
N LEU A 289 -32.40 17.45 9.60
CA LEU A 289 -31.58 16.31 10.00
C LEU A 289 -30.24 16.27 9.24
N GLY A 290 -30.27 16.51 7.93
CA GLY A 290 -29.07 16.56 7.08
C GLY A 290 -28.11 17.67 7.52
N GLU A 291 -28.61 18.87 7.79
CA GLU A 291 -27.82 19.99 8.31
C GLU A 291 -27.22 19.69 9.69
N ALA A 292 -27.98 19.04 10.58
CA ALA A 292 -27.49 18.63 11.89
C ALA A 292 -26.36 17.60 11.79
N LEU A 293 -26.51 16.59 10.92
CA LEU A 293 -25.47 15.59 10.66
C LEU A 293 -24.23 16.22 10.03
N PHE A 294 -24.40 17.08 9.02
CA PHE A 294 -23.28 17.78 8.37
C PHE A 294 -22.53 18.69 9.34
N GLY A 295 -23.24 19.45 10.17
CA GLY A 295 -22.63 20.28 11.22
C GLY A 295 -21.89 19.44 12.28
N LEU A 296 -22.36 18.23 12.58
CA LEU A 296 -21.66 17.32 13.50
C LEU A 296 -20.35 16.81 12.89
N VAL A 297 -20.34 16.52 11.59
CA VAL A 297 -19.12 16.18 10.84
C VAL A 297 -18.13 17.35 10.86
N GLU A 298 -18.58 18.58 10.59
CA GLU A 298 -17.74 19.78 10.69
C GLU A 298 -17.12 19.95 12.08
N TRP A 299 -17.92 19.76 13.12
CA TRP A 299 -17.46 19.85 14.52
C TRP A 299 -16.44 18.77 14.88
N ALA A 300 -16.62 17.55 14.38
CA ALA A 300 -15.72 16.43 14.56
C ALA A 300 -14.37 16.70 13.87
N LEU A 301 -14.42 17.12 12.60
CA LEU A 301 -13.24 17.44 11.81
C LEU A 301 -12.39 18.54 12.45
N ALA A 302 -13.04 19.60 12.98
CA ALA A 302 -12.36 20.68 13.69
C ALA A 302 -11.61 20.22 14.97
N ARG A 303 -11.86 18.99 15.44
CA ARG A 303 -11.21 18.37 16.60
C ARG A 303 -10.31 17.19 16.22
N GLY A 304 -10.09 16.96 14.92
CA GLY A 304 -9.32 15.82 14.42
C GLY A 304 -10.01 14.48 14.63
N LEU A 305 -11.35 14.46 14.73
CA LEU A 305 -12.14 13.24 14.81
C LEU A 305 -12.71 12.92 13.41
N GLU A 306 -12.58 11.68 12.97
CA GLU A 306 -13.15 11.16 11.73
C GLU A 306 -14.54 10.56 12.02
N ALA A 307 -15.58 11.22 11.54
CA ALA A 307 -16.98 10.99 11.84
C ALA A 307 -17.50 9.65 11.30
N GLU A 308 -17.07 9.22 10.11
CA GLU A 308 -17.43 7.92 9.55
C GLU A 308 -16.87 6.79 10.43
N SER A 309 -15.58 6.83 10.75
CA SER A 309 -14.95 5.86 11.67
C SER A 309 -15.58 5.87 13.07
N ALA A 310 -15.92 7.05 13.60
CA ALA A 310 -16.57 7.17 14.89
C ALA A 310 -17.95 6.49 14.90
N LEU A 311 -18.75 6.68 13.84
CA LEU A 311 -20.05 6.03 13.71
C LEU A 311 -19.91 4.52 13.48
N ARG A 312 -18.97 4.06 12.65
CA ARG A 312 -18.67 2.61 12.48
C ARG A 312 -18.35 1.96 13.82
N THR A 313 -17.48 2.59 14.62
CA THR A 313 -17.14 2.12 15.97
C THR A 313 -18.37 2.07 16.88
N ALA A 314 -19.24 3.09 16.82
CA ALA A 314 -20.48 3.11 17.60
C ALA A 314 -21.43 1.98 17.20
N ASN A 315 -21.59 1.72 15.91
CA ASN A 315 -22.41 0.62 15.36
C ASN A 315 -21.88 -0.73 15.81
N ALA A 316 -20.57 -0.97 15.73
CA ALA A 316 -19.94 -2.21 16.19
C ALA A 316 -20.21 -2.46 17.69
N ARG A 317 -20.10 -1.43 18.53
CA ARG A 317 -20.43 -1.55 19.97
C ARG A 317 -21.91 -1.85 20.20
N PHE A 318 -22.82 -1.27 19.41
CA PHE A 318 -24.24 -1.56 19.52
C PHE A 318 -24.54 -3.01 19.13
N ALA A 319 -24.00 -3.49 18.00
CA ALA A 319 -24.14 -4.87 17.58
C ALA A 319 -23.60 -5.86 18.63
N ALA A 320 -22.43 -5.58 19.22
CA ALA A 320 -21.87 -6.40 20.28
C ALA A 320 -22.76 -6.48 21.54
N ARG A 321 -23.40 -5.36 21.93
CA ARG A 321 -24.36 -5.36 23.04
C ARG A 321 -25.58 -6.22 22.74
N VAL A 322 -26.18 -6.06 21.55
CA VAL A 322 -27.33 -6.87 21.13
C VAL A 322 -26.99 -8.36 21.12
N ALA A 323 -25.81 -8.73 20.62
CA ALA A 323 -25.35 -10.13 20.62
C ALA A 323 -25.16 -10.69 22.03
N ALA A 324 -24.66 -9.89 22.97
CA ALA A 324 -24.47 -10.31 24.37
C ALA A 324 -25.79 -10.45 25.14
N GLU A 325 -26.83 -9.73 24.72
CA GLU A 325 -28.12 -9.68 25.41
C GLU A 325 -29.07 -10.84 25.04
N ASN A 326 -28.66 -11.79 24.18
CA ASN A 326 -29.49 -12.93 23.73
C ASN A 326 -30.91 -12.49 23.32
N TRP A 327 -31.00 -11.48 22.45
CA TRP A 327 -32.22 -11.17 21.72
C TRP A 327 -32.48 -12.34 20.76
N GLY A 328 -33.24 -13.34 21.23
CA GLY A 328 -33.42 -14.66 20.62
C GLY A 328 -33.89 -14.65 19.17
#